data_AF-A0A9P6XLB2-F1
#
_entry.id   AF-A0A9P6XLB2-F1
#
_cell.length_a   1.000
_cell.length_b   1.000
_cell.length_c   1.000
_cell.angle_alpha   90.00
_cell.angle_beta   90.00
_cell.angle_gamma   90.00
#
_symmetry.space_group_name_H-M   'P 1'
#
loop_
_entity.id
_entity.type
_entity.pdbx_description
1 polymer ?
#
loop_
_entity_poly.entity_id
_entity_poly.type
_entity_poly.pdbx_seq_one_letter_code
_entity_poly.pdbx_strand_id
1 'polypeptide(L)' 'MTALVASLGFVPMALATGTGAEVQRPLATVVIGGIVSSTFLTLLVLPALYRLVHRKDPDELELSEAKA' A
#
# COMPACT_ATOMS: atom_id res chain seq x y z
N MET A 1 -3.01 -3.99 9.18
CA MET A 1 -3.01 -3.40 10.54
C MET A 1 -2.61 -1.93 10.52
N THR A 2 -1.45 -1.56 9.96
CA THR A 2 -0.93 -0.17 9.90
C THR A 2 -1.84 0.84 9.21
N ALA A 3 -2.37 0.53 8.03
CA ALA A 3 -3.26 1.43 7.29
C ALA A 3 -4.54 1.77 8.09
N LEU A 4 -5.16 0.76 8.72
CA LEU A 4 -6.37 0.95 9.54
C LEU A 4 -6.10 1.85 10.74
N VAL A 5 -5.00 1.62 11.46
CA VAL A 5 -4.62 2.44 12.63
C VAL A 5 -4.39 3.90 12.22
N ALA A 6 -3.67 4.12 11.11
CA ALA A 6 -3.43 5.47 10.61
C ALA A 6 -4.74 6.15 10.17
N SER A 7 -5.62 5.47 9.44
CA SER A 7 -6.91 6.03 9.00
C SER A 7 -7.82 6.39 10.17
N LEU A 8 -7.89 5.54 11.22
CA LEU A 8 -8.69 5.81 12.41
C LEU A 8 -8.23 7.06 13.18
N GLY A 9 -6.93 7.36 13.18
CA GLY A 9 -6.38 8.58 13.81
C GLY A 9 -6.82 9.89 13.14
N PHE A 10 -7.20 9.85 11.85
CA PHE A 10 -7.66 11.02 11.09
C PHE A 10 -9.18 11.20 11.07
N VAL A 11 -9.96 10.23 11.57
CA VAL A 11 -11.43 10.31 11.66
C VAL A 11 -11.92 11.50 12.49
N PRO A 12 -11.43 11.77 13.72
CA PRO A 12 -11.87 12.93 14.48
C PRO A 12 -11.51 14.27 13.80
N MET A 13 -10.41 14.31 13.04
CA MET A 13 -9.97 15.47 12.26
C MET A 13 -10.86 15.73 11.03
N ALA A 14 -11.40 14.67 10.42
CA ALA A 14 -12.36 14.78 9.32
C ALA A 14 -13.75 15.25 9.78
N LEU A 15 -14.15 14.89 11.00
CA LEU A 15 -15.47 15.22 11.56
C LEU A 15 -15.50 16.57 12.30
N ALA A 16 -14.36 17.06 12.80
CA ALA A 16 -14.27 18.34 13.48
C ALA A 16 -14.85 19.48 12.62
N THR A 17 -15.82 20.23 13.16
CA THR A 17 -16.51 21.38 12.53
C THR A 17 -16.04 22.74 13.08
N GLY A 18 -15.04 22.75 13.97
CA GLY A 18 -14.53 23.97 14.62
C GLY A 18 -13.65 24.86 13.74
N THR A 19 -13.30 26.05 14.23
CA THR A 19 -12.38 26.99 13.58
C THR A 19 -11.04 26.31 13.24
N GLY A 20 -10.65 26.33 11.96
CA GLY A 20 -9.49 25.59 11.42
C GLY A 20 -9.82 24.28 10.69
N ALA A 21 -11.07 23.82 10.74
CA ALA A 21 -11.55 22.64 10.01
C ALA A 21 -11.45 22.79 8.47
N GLU A 22 -11.48 24.02 7.96
CA GLU A 22 -11.35 24.31 6.52
C GLU A 22 -10.02 23.82 5.94
N VAL A 23 -8.98 23.70 6.75
CA VAL A 23 -7.65 23.21 6.33
C VAL A 23 -7.40 21.77 6.76
N GLN A 24 -7.93 21.36 7.92
CA GLN A 24 -7.72 20.01 8.48
C GLN A 24 -8.51 18.93 7.75
N ARG A 25 -9.75 19.22 7.33
CA ARG A 25 -10.60 18.28 6.59
C ARG A 25 -10.00 17.84 5.25
N PRO A 26 -9.58 18.76 4.35
CA PRO A 26 -8.98 18.36 3.08
C PRO A 26 -7.66 17.61 3.27
N LEU A 27 -6.84 18.01 4.25
CA LEU A 27 -5.58 17.31 4.54
C LEU A 27 -5.83 15.88 5.06
N ALA A 28 -6.77 15.70 5.98
CA ALA A 28 -7.15 14.38 6.49
C ALA A 28 -7.70 13.45 5.39
N THR A 29 -8.54 13.98 4.48
CA THR A 29 -9.08 13.17 3.37
C THR A 29 -7.99 12.77 2.38
N VAL A 30 -7.06 13.67 2.04
CA VAL A 30 -5.92 13.35 1.16
C VAL A 30 -5.03 12.28 1.78
N VAL A 31 -4.72 12.38 3.08
CA VAL A 31 -3.88 11.40 3.77
C VAL A 31 -4.52 10.01 3.80
N ILE A 32 -5.81 9.92 4.13
CA ILE A 32 -6.54 8.65 4.12
C ILE A 32 -6.52 8.03 2.72
N GLY A 33 -6.83 8.81 1.69
CA GLY A 33 -6.79 8.35 0.29
C GLY A 33 -5.39 7.90 -0.13
N GLY A 34 -4.35 8.63 0.29
CA GLY A 34 -2.95 8.31 0.01
C GLY A 34 -2.50 7.00 0.67
N ILE A 35 -2.89 6.74 1.91
CA ILE A 35 -2.55 5.50 2.62
C ILE A 35 -3.24 4.29 1.98
N VAL A 36 -4.51 4.41 1.64
CA VAL A 36 -5.25 3.34 0.94
C VAL A 36 -4.59 3.07 -0.41
N SER A 37 -4.37 4.11 -1.21
CA SER A 37 -3.76 3.99 -2.54
C SER A 37 -2.35 3.41 -2.47
N SER A 38 -1.53 3.86 -1.52
CA SER A 38 -0.16 3.35 -1.31
C SER A 38 -0.14 1.90 -0.87
N THR A 39 -1.15 1.46 -0.10
CA THR A 39 -1.29 0.05 0.28
C THR A 39 -1.59 -0.83 -0.94
N PHE A 40 -2.56 -0.43 -1.77
CA PHE A 40 -2.86 -1.13 -3.02
C PHE A 40 -1.67 -1.11 -3.99
N LEU A 41 -1.04 0.06 -4.13
CA LEU A 41 0.12 0.24 -4.98
C LEU A 41 1.26 -0.64 -4.52
N THR A 42 1.55 -0.73 -3.22
CA THR A 42 2.59 -1.62 -2.70
C THR A 42 2.25 -3.08 -2.96
N LEU A 43 1.01 -3.50 -2.71
CA LEU A 43 0.58 -4.87 -2.97
C LEU A 43 0.59 -5.26 -4.45
N LEU A 44 0.48 -4.31 -5.39
CA LEU A 44 0.53 -4.56 -6.83
C LEU A 44 1.92 -4.35 -7.44
N VAL A 45 2.57 -3.24 -7.10
CA VAL A 45 3.87 -2.82 -7.61
C VAL A 45 4.98 -3.69 -7.05
N LEU A 46 4.93 -4.07 -5.77
CA LEU A 46 5.98 -4.90 -5.18
C LEU A 46 6.06 -6.29 -5.83
N PRO A 47 4.96 -7.06 -6.03
CA PRO A 47 5.04 -8.33 -6.75
C PRO A 47 5.31 -8.15 -8.26
N ALA A 48 4.85 -7.06 -8.88
CA ALA A 48 5.18 -6.77 -10.28
C ALA A 48 6.68 -6.49 -10.45
N LEU A 49 7.26 -5.67 -9.58
CA LEU A 49 8.70 -5.42 -9.52
C LEU A 49 9.46 -6.68 -9.16
N TYR A 50 8.97 -7.48 -8.21
CA TYR A 50 9.60 -8.76 -7.87
C TYR A 50 9.59 -9.71 -9.08
N ARG A 51 8.50 -9.81 -9.84
CA ARG A 51 8.49 -10.61 -11.08
C ARG A 51 9.42 -10.07 -12.17
N LEU A 52 9.64 -8.75 -12.22
CA LEU A 52 10.50 -8.12 -13.23
C LEU A 52 11.98 -8.25 -12.89
N VAL A 53 12.34 -8.01 -11.63
CA VAL A 53 13.72 -8.03 -11.13
C VAL A 53 14.15 -9.46 -10.79
N HIS A 54 13.25 -10.25 -10.20
CA HIS A 54 13.44 -11.65 -9.86
C HIS A 54 12.84 -12.55 -10.94
N ARG A 55 13.03 -12.19 -12.22
CA ARG A 55 12.91 -13.13 -13.35
C ARG A 55 13.94 -14.24 -13.11
N LYS A 56 13.54 -15.19 -12.28
CA LYS A 56 14.14 -16.50 -12.19
C LYS A 56 13.91 -17.08 -13.57
N ASP A 57 14.98 -17.29 -14.32
CA ASP A 57 14.97 -18.26 -15.40
C ASP A 57 14.24 -19.50 -14.88
N PRO A 58 13.03 -19.81 -15.38
CA PRO A 58 12.25 -20.95 -14.91
C PRO A 58 12.95 -22.29 -15.14
N ASP A 59 14.10 -22.28 -15.83
CA ASP A 59 14.76 -23.47 -16.37
C ASP A 59 15.63 -24.24 -15.37
N GLU A 60 15.88 -23.70 -14.16
CA GLU A 60 16.76 -24.38 -13.18
C GLU A 60 16.03 -25.36 -12.25
N LEU A 61 14.69 -25.35 -12.22
CA LEU A 61 13.90 -26.29 -11.40
C LEU A 61 13.63 -27.63 -12.12
N GLU A 62 13.50 -27.63 -13.45
CA GLU A 62 13.32 -28.86 -14.25
C GLU A 62 14.61 -29.69 -14.35
N LEU A 63 15.78 -29.04 -14.28
CA LEU A 63 17.09 -29.71 -14.37
C LEU A 63 17.48 -30.48 -13.11
N SER A 64 16.85 -30.18 -11.96
CA SER A 64 17.07 -30.90 -10.70
C SER A 64 16.21 -32.16 -10.58
N GLU A 65 15.01 -32.17 -11.16
CA GLU A 65 14.14 -33.37 -11.18
C GLU A 65 14.57 -34.36 -12.27
N ALA A 66 15.12 -33.89 -13.40
CA ALA A 66 15.68 -34.75 -14.44
C ALA A 66 16.99 -35.47 -14.03
N LYS A 67 17.59 -35.12 -12.88
CA LYS A 67 18.82 -35.70 -12.33
C LYS A 67 18.60 -36.55 -11.06
N ALA A 68 17.37 -36.66 -10.56
CA ALA A 68 16.98 -37.52 -9.43
C ALA A 68 16.35 -38.83 -9.94
#